data_AF-A0A918RAJ6-F1
#
_entry.id   AF-A0A918RAJ6-F1
#
_cell.length_a   1.000
_cell.length_b   1.000
_cell.length_c   1.000
_cell.angle_alpha   90.00
_cell.angle_beta   90.00
_cell.angle_gamma   90.00
#
_symmetry.space_group_name_H-M   'P 1'
#
loop_
_entity.id
_entity.type
_entity.pdbx_description
1 polymer ?
#
loop_
_entity_poly.entity_id
_entity_poly.type
_entity_poly.pdbx_seq_one_letter_code
_entity_poly.pdbx_strand_id
1 'polypeptide(L)'
;MKTLNLIKRYTAVMLFSIIVACGAETVVALVFIPAFAAEWPVQGVEGYSIDLQPDDANKGVPSGVFEGRELNHPTDPNRQDNLLEGSFNGLNIEFTIDRPNGNIQYKGKMTPVSDEDHTIVRIDLNSSEGKLVLSPD
;
A
#
# COMPACT_ATOMS: atom_id res chain seq x y z
N MET A 1 6.40 -59.84 -51.74
CA MET A 1 6.59 -58.54 -52.41
C MET A 1 5.77 -57.47 -51.70
N LYS A 2 6.47 -56.48 -51.12
CA LYS A 2 6.02 -55.09 -50.82
C LYS A 2 4.61 -54.90 -50.22
N THR A 3 4.47 -55.14 -48.93
CA THR A 3 3.37 -54.61 -48.09
C THR A 3 3.89 -53.85 -46.87
N LEU A 4 5.00 -53.14 -47.02
CA LEU A 4 5.47 -52.17 -46.03
C LEU A 4 5.91 -50.92 -46.79
N ASN A 5 5.01 -49.94 -46.90
CA ASN A 5 5.32 -48.51 -47.07
C ASN A 5 4.04 -47.65 -47.13
N LEU A 6 3.06 -47.93 -46.25
CA LEU A 6 1.87 -47.08 -46.11
C LEU A 6 1.59 -46.64 -44.66
N ILE A 7 2.61 -46.69 -43.78
CA ILE A 7 2.59 -46.11 -42.43
C ILE A 7 3.68 -45.03 -42.41
N LYS A 8 3.50 -44.01 -43.25
CA LYS A 8 4.28 -42.75 -43.24
C LYS A 8 3.55 -41.63 -42.50
N ARG A 9 2.60 -42.00 -41.66
CA ARG A 9 1.89 -41.12 -40.71
C ARG A 9 1.74 -41.92 -39.43
N TYR A 10 2.08 -41.32 -38.30
CA TYR A 10 1.93 -41.87 -36.94
C TYR A 10 3.00 -42.85 -36.43
N THR A 11 4.27 -42.40 -36.27
CA THR A 11 5.10 -42.78 -35.11
C THR A 11 6.39 -41.96 -35.06
N ALA A 12 6.29 -40.75 -34.50
CA ALA A 12 7.40 -40.10 -33.81
C ALA A 12 6.79 -39.26 -32.68
N VAL A 13 5.96 -39.94 -31.88
CA VAL A 13 5.63 -39.51 -30.53
C VAL A 13 6.84 -39.86 -29.66
N MET A 14 7.09 -38.99 -28.69
CA MET A 14 7.95 -39.19 -27.53
C MET A 14 9.41 -38.73 -27.72
N LEU A 15 9.75 -37.54 -27.24
CA LEU A 15 10.19 -37.32 -25.85
C LEU A 15 10.70 -35.87 -25.66
N PHE A 16 10.59 -35.41 -24.41
CA PHE A 16 11.30 -34.26 -23.83
C PHE A 16 10.72 -32.86 -24.02
N SER A 17 9.79 -32.51 -23.13
CA SER A 17 9.80 -31.25 -22.38
C SER A 17 9.00 -31.51 -21.10
N ILE A 18 9.61 -32.21 -20.14
CA ILE A 18 10.02 -31.62 -18.85
C ILE A 18 8.98 -30.62 -18.34
N ILE A 19 8.06 -31.14 -17.53
CA ILE A 19 7.62 -30.61 -16.24
C ILE A 19 8.08 -29.16 -15.97
N VAL A 20 7.27 -28.18 -16.37
CA VAL A 20 7.18 -26.91 -15.63
C VAL A 20 5.85 -26.92 -14.91
N ALA A 21 5.77 -27.80 -13.90
CA ALA A 21 4.89 -27.65 -12.78
C ALA A 21 5.77 -27.24 -11.59
N CYS A 22 6.10 -25.95 -11.53
CA CYS A 22 6.35 -25.23 -10.28
C CYS A 22 6.36 -23.72 -10.57
N GLY A 23 5.21 -23.22 -11.02
CA GLY A 23 4.77 -21.87 -10.65
C GLY A 23 3.65 -22.05 -9.65
N ALA A 24 3.92 -22.83 -8.60
CA ALA A 24 3.05 -22.91 -7.45
C ALA A 24 2.93 -21.48 -6.93
N GLU A 25 1.68 -21.05 -6.89
CA GLU A 25 1.25 -19.94 -6.09
C GLU A 25 1.79 -18.57 -6.54
N THR A 26 1.13 -17.97 -7.54
CA THR A 26 0.63 -16.64 -7.19
C THR A 26 -0.44 -16.87 -6.12
N VAL A 27 0.00 -17.14 -4.88
CA VAL A 27 -0.76 -16.68 -3.73
C VAL A 27 -1.05 -15.25 -4.15
N VAL A 28 -2.32 -14.94 -4.38
CA VAL A 28 -2.77 -13.56 -4.29
C VAL A 28 -2.21 -13.17 -2.95
N ALA A 29 -1.02 -12.55 -2.93
CA ALA A 29 -0.42 -12.06 -1.72
C ALA A 29 -1.53 -11.15 -1.25
N LEU A 30 -2.31 -11.65 -0.30
CA LEU A 30 -3.27 -10.87 0.43
C LEU A 30 -2.33 -9.87 1.03
N VAL A 31 -2.18 -8.72 0.35
CA VAL A 31 -1.44 -7.58 0.84
C VAL A 31 -2.28 -7.23 2.05
N PHE A 32 -1.91 -7.86 3.15
CA PHE A 32 -2.61 -7.78 4.40
C PHE A 32 -2.54 -6.30 4.75
N ILE A 33 -3.64 -5.75 5.26
CA ILE A 33 -3.60 -4.36 5.65
C ILE A 33 -2.50 -4.19 6.65
N PRO A 34 -1.67 -3.17 6.43
CA PRO A 34 -0.72 -2.84 7.43
C PRO A 34 -1.43 -2.33 8.69
N ALA A 35 -1.16 -2.92 9.86
CA ALA A 35 -1.65 -2.33 11.10
C ALA A 35 -0.90 -1.00 11.30
N PHE A 36 -1.59 0.13 11.13
CA PHE A 36 -1.04 1.45 11.42
C PHE A 36 -1.82 2.08 12.58
N ALA A 37 -1.13 2.87 13.40
CA ALA A 37 -1.75 3.58 14.51
C ALA A 37 -2.76 4.61 14.00
N ALA A 38 -3.68 5.04 14.85
CA ALA A 38 -4.55 6.16 14.52
C ALA A 38 -3.71 7.44 14.40
N GLU A 39 -3.02 7.82 15.46
CA GLU A 39 -2.20 9.03 15.48
C GLU A 39 -0.74 8.77 15.14
N TRP A 40 -0.18 9.64 14.29
CA TRP A 40 1.20 9.57 13.81
C TRP A 40 1.94 10.91 13.97
N PRO A 41 2.94 10.98 14.86
CA PRO A 41 3.84 12.12 14.95
C PRO A 41 4.57 12.41 13.63
N VAL A 42 4.75 13.71 13.34
CA VAL A 42 5.59 14.17 12.23
C VAL A 42 7.04 14.27 12.69
N GLN A 43 7.92 13.50 12.05
CA GLN A 43 9.32 13.43 12.42
C GLN A 43 9.99 14.82 12.39
N GLY A 44 10.59 15.20 13.51
CA GLY A 44 11.34 16.45 13.64
C GLY A 44 10.48 17.69 13.89
N VAL A 45 9.18 17.54 14.14
CA VAL A 45 8.28 18.66 14.48
C VAL A 45 7.52 18.33 15.76
N GLU A 46 7.90 18.97 16.86
CA GLU A 46 7.30 18.72 18.17
C GLU A 46 5.81 19.08 18.20
N GLY A 47 4.98 18.14 18.64
CA GLY A 47 3.53 18.33 18.82
C GLY A 47 2.70 18.26 17.55
N TYR A 48 3.31 18.16 16.36
CA TYR A 48 2.61 18.06 15.08
C TYR A 48 2.37 16.59 14.72
N SER A 49 1.12 16.20 14.52
CA SER A 49 0.75 14.81 14.18
C SER A 49 -0.36 14.73 13.13
N ILE A 50 -0.45 13.57 12.49
CA ILE A 50 -1.53 13.21 11.56
C ILE A 50 -2.27 12.03 12.17
N ASP A 51 -3.55 12.22 12.43
CA ASP A 51 -4.48 11.19 12.86
C ASP A 51 -5.15 10.57 11.62
N LEU A 52 -4.79 9.34 11.29
CA LEU A 52 -5.37 8.53 10.23
C LEU A 52 -6.34 7.56 10.91
N GLN A 53 -7.65 7.75 10.75
CA GLN A 53 -8.67 6.90 11.37
C GLN A 53 -9.16 5.85 10.37
N PRO A 54 -8.48 4.69 10.22
CA PRO A 54 -9.01 3.63 9.38
C PRO A 54 -10.30 3.10 10.01
N ASP A 55 -11.37 3.07 9.23
CA ASP A 55 -12.61 2.38 9.60
C ASP A 55 -12.31 0.90 9.96
N ASP A 56 -13.10 0.29 10.85
CA ASP A 56 -13.04 -1.17 11.10
C ASP A 56 -13.21 -1.98 9.81
N ALA A 57 -13.95 -1.43 8.83
CA ALA A 57 -14.08 -1.99 7.48
C ALA A 57 -12.75 -2.03 6.70
N ASN A 58 -11.79 -1.19 7.07
CA ASN A 58 -10.43 -1.17 6.54
C ASN A 58 -9.48 -2.03 7.37
N LYS A 59 -9.93 -3.13 7.97
CA LYS A 59 -9.04 -4.14 8.57
C LYS A 59 -8.97 -5.36 7.64
N GLY A 60 -7.75 -5.69 7.18
CA GLY A 60 -7.49 -6.85 6.31
C GLY A 60 -7.89 -6.75 4.83
N VAL A 61 -8.24 -5.57 4.29
CA VAL A 61 -8.54 -5.34 2.85
C VAL A 61 -7.39 -4.67 2.05
N PRO A 62 -7.05 -5.10 0.83
CA PRO A 62 -5.86 -4.57 0.12
C PRO A 62 -5.94 -3.07 -0.24
N SER A 63 -7.11 -2.44 -0.15
CA SER A 63 -7.34 -1.03 -0.43
C SER A 63 -8.56 -0.52 0.32
N GLY A 64 -8.57 0.77 0.67
CA GLY A 64 -9.69 1.38 1.39
C GLY A 64 -9.63 2.91 1.37
N VAL A 65 -10.69 3.52 1.87
CA VAL A 65 -10.78 4.98 2.10
C VAL A 65 -10.88 5.24 3.60
N PHE A 66 -10.28 6.30 4.09
CA PHE A 66 -10.29 6.66 5.49
C PHE A 66 -10.49 8.16 5.66
N GLU A 67 -10.96 8.55 6.84
CA GLU A 67 -10.97 9.93 7.29
C GLU A 67 -9.86 10.11 8.32
N GLY A 68 -9.57 11.35 8.66
CA GLY A 68 -8.58 11.65 9.67
C GLY A 68 -8.53 13.13 10.00
N ARG A 69 -7.49 13.50 10.74
CA ARG A 69 -7.24 14.88 11.16
C ARG A 69 -5.76 15.19 11.11
N GLU A 70 -5.45 16.42 10.74
CA GLU A 70 -4.15 17.02 10.98
C GLU A 70 -4.21 17.79 12.29
N LEU A 71 -3.29 17.49 13.20
CA LEU A 71 -3.30 17.99 14.56
C LEU A 71 -2.11 18.92 14.82
N ASN A 72 -2.39 20.12 15.34
CA ASN A 72 -1.39 21.10 15.78
C ASN A 72 -0.36 21.52 14.72
N HIS A 73 -0.80 21.92 13.52
CA HIS A 73 0.12 22.37 12.47
C HIS A 73 1.01 23.54 12.94
N PRO A 74 2.34 23.48 12.78
CA PRO A 74 3.29 24.38 13.46
C PRO A 74 3.17 25.86 13.02
N THR A 75 2.70 26.10 11.80
CA THR A 75 2.59 27.46 11.24
C THR A 75 1.19 28.04 11.30
N ASP A 76 0.20 27.33 11.86
CA ASP A 76 -1.16 27.85 11.96
C ASP A 76 -1.80 27.48 13.31
N PRO A 77 -1.68 28.34 14.33
CA PRO A 77 -2.17 28.06 15.69
C PRO A 77 -3.69 28.00 15.80
N ASN A 78 -4.43 28.44 14.77
CA ASN A 78 -5.90 28.31 14.72
C ASN A 78 -6.34 27.02 14.01
N ARG A 79 -5.40 26.26 13.44
CA ARG A 79 -5.64 25.02 12.71
C ARG A 79 -5.04 23.83 13.46
N GLN A 80 -5.61 23.58 14.62
CA GLN A 80 -5.20 22.47 15.49
C GLN A 80 -5.91 21.16 15.12
N ASP A 81 -6.89 21.20 14.22
CA ASP A 81 -7.70 20.05 13.84
C ASP A 81 -8.29 20.29 12.43
N ASN A 82 -7.55 19.91 11.39
CA ASN A 82 -8.05 19.98 10.02
C ASN A 82 -8.45 18.59 9.56
N LEU A 83 -9.69 18.46 9.07
CA LEU A 83 -10.15 17.21 8.48
C LEU A 83 -9.31 16.84 7.26
N LEU A 84 -9.03 15.55 7.12
CA LEU A 84 -8.47 14.97 5.92
C LEU A 84 -9.30 13.76 5.48
N GLU A 85 -9.33 13.57 4.17
CA GLU A 85 -9.88 12.38 3.54
C GLU A 85 -8.76 11.70 2.76
N GLY A 86 -8.67 10.39 2.89
CA GLY A 86 -7.59 9.62 2.30
C GLY A 86 -8.00 8.26 1.78
N SER A 87 -7.05 7.63 1.11
CA SER A 87 -7.16 6.27 0.62
C SER A 87 -5.81 5.58 0.61
N PHE A 88 -5.86 4.26 0.64
CA PHE A 88 -4.68 3.43 0.44
C PHE A 88 -4.98 2.31 -0.56
N ASN A 89 -3.93 1.88 -1.25
CA ASN A 89 -3.94 0.74 -2.14
C ASN A 89 -2.59 0.02 -2.04
N GLY A 90 -2.60 -1.12 -1.34
CA GLY A 90 -1.41 -1.77 -0.83
C GLY A 90 -0.65 -0.84 0.10
N LEU A 91 0.65 -0.66 -0.18
CA LEU A 91 1.52 0.25 0.58
C LEU A 91 1.45 1.71 0.12
N ASN A 92 0.71 2.01 -0.96
CA ASN A 92 0.55 3.40 -1.38
C ASN A 92 -0.57 4.04 -0.57
N ILE A 93 -0.33 5.27 -0.13
CA ILE A 93 -1.29 6.06 0.65
C ILE A 93 -1.34 7.47 0.09
N GLU A 94 -2.54 8.03 0.07
CA GLU A 94 -2.74 9.44 -0.23
C GLU A 94 -3.84 10.01 0.65
N PHE A 95 -3.72 11.28 1.01
CA PHE A 95 -4.79 12.01 1.66
C PHE A 95 -4.76 13.47 1.24
N THR A 96 -5.92 14.10 1.35
CA THR A 96 -6.11 15.50 1.05
C THR A 96 -6.52 16.21 2.32
N ILE A 97 -5.81 17.28 2.66
CA ILE A 97 -6.19 18.15 3.76
C ILE A 97 -6.80 19.42 3.18
N ASP A 98 -7.98 19.78 3.67
CA ASP A 98 -8.64 21.02 3.28
C ASP A 98 -7.86 22.23 3.82
N ARG A 99 -7.67 23.23 2.96
CA ARG A 99 -7.08 24.52 3.35
C ARG A 99 -7.92 25.68 2.81
N PRO A 100 -7.92 26.85 3.46
CA PRO A 100 -8.61 28.04 2.96
C PRO A 100 -8.17 28.51 1.57
N ASN A 101 -6.90 28.25 1.21
CA ASN A 101 -6.31 28.70 -0.07
C ASN A 101 -6.28 27.60 -1.14
N GLY A 102 -6.96 26.47 -0.90
CA GLY A 102 -6.97 25.32 -1.78
C GLY A 102 -6.35 24.10 -1.13
N ASN A 103 -6.96 22.95 -1.40
CA ASN A 103 -6.64 21.69 -0.76
C ASN A 103 -5.22 21.22 -1.08
N ILE A 104 -4.60 20.56 -0.10
CA ILE A 104 -3.24 20.03 -0.24
C ILE A 104 -3.31 18.52 -0.24
N GLN A 105 -2.79 17.93 -1.31
CA GLN A 105 -2.73 16.49 -1.45
C GLN A 105 -1.35 15.97 -1.07
N TYR A 106 -1.32 15.07 -0.10
CA TYR A 106 -0.15 14.29 0.29
C TYR A 106 -0.24 12.92 -0.36
N LYS A 107 0.86 12.48 -0.98
CA LYS A 107 1.00 11.13 -1.54
C LYS A 107 2.28 10.49 -1.08
N GLY A 108 2.23 9.20 -0.80
CA GLY A 108 3.36 8.53 -0.19
C GLY A 108 3.29 7.02 -0.19
N LYS A 109 4.24 6.46 0.55
CA LYS A 109 4.38 5.02 0.73
C LYS A 109 4.56 4.68 2.20
N MET A 110 3.84 3.65 2.62
CA MET A 110 3.94 3.03 3.94
C MET A 110 5.07 1.98 3.93
N THR A 111 5.79 1.90 5.04
CA THR A 111 6.86 0.91 5.26
C THR A 111 6.48 0.02 6.44
N PRO A 112 6.23 -1.28 6.21
CA PRO A 112 6.00 -2.24 7.29
C PRO A 112 7.31 -2.65 7.98
N VAL A 113 7.20 -3.33 9.12
CA VAL A 113 8.34 -3.98 9.79
C VAL A 113 9.00 -5.00 8.84
N SER A 114 8.20 -5.85 8.19
CA SER A 114 8.66 -6.81 7.19
C SER A 114 7.51 -7.29 6.28
N ASP A 115 7.81 -8.22 5.37
CA ASP A 115 6.79 -8.90 4.54
C ASP A 115 5.96 -9.94 5.34
N GLU A 116 6.36 -10.22 6.58
CA GLU A 116 5.69 -11.17 7.49
C GLU A 116 4.93 -10.43 8.60
N ASP A 117 5.51 -9.33 9.08
CA ASP A 117 4.90 -8.40 10.03
C ASP A 117 4.55 -7.10 9.32
N HIS A 118 3.28 -7.03 8.91
CA HIS A 118 2.76 -5.90 8.17
C HIS A 118 2.51 -4.66 9.03
N THR A 119 2.89 -4.61 10.31
CA THR A 119 2.75 -3.39 11.11
C THR A 119 3.52 -2.22 10.48
N ILE A 120 2.87 -1.09 10.22
CA ILE A 120 3.56 0.09 9.67
C ILE A 120 4.37 0.74 10.75
N VAL A 121 5.58 1.14 10.39
CA VAL A 121 6.50 1.87 11.25
C VAL A 121 6.91 3.21 10.66
N ARG A 122 6.58 3.47 9.38
CA ARG A 122 6.92 4.72 8.71
C ARG A 122 6.01 5.00 7.52
N ILE A 123 5.66 6.27 7.33
CA ILE A 123 4.95 6.76 6.13
C ILE A 123 5.70 7.97 5.58
N ASP A 124 6.24 7.84 4.37
CA ASP A 124 6.93 8.93 3.68
C ASP A 124 5.98 9.58 2.67
N LEU A 125 5.67 10.87 2.86
CA LEU A 125 4.70 11.62 2.09
C LEU A 125 5.34 12.85 1.43
N ASN A 126 4.81 13.22 0.26
CA ASN A 126 5.16 14.46 -0.43
C ASN A 126 3.90 15.21 -0.84
N SER A 127 3.94 16.53 -0.77
CA SER A 127 2.91 17.45 -1.24
C SER A 127 3.54 18.73 -1.82
N SER A 128 2.69 19.70 -2.19
CA SER A 128 3.12 21.05 -2.52
C SER A 128 3.64 21.86 -1.32
N GLU A 129 3.30 21.48 -0.08
CA GLU A 129 3.80 22.11 1.15
C GLU A 129 5.16 21.55 1.57
N GLY A 130 5.54 20.36 1.09
CA GLY A 130 6.83 19.75 1.36
C GLY A 130 6.74 18.26 1.62
N LYS A 131 7.72 17.75 2.36
CA LYS A 131 7.78 16.34 2.75
C LYS A 131 7.32 16.18 4.19
N LEU A 132 6.53 15.15 4.44
CA LEU A 132 6.23 14.67 5.78
C LEU A 132 6.76 13.26 5.93
N VAL A 133 7.31 12.98 7.10
CA VAL A 133 7.65 11.62 7.51
C VAL A 133 6.90 11.36 8.79
N LEU A 134 6.02 10.37 8.74
CA LEU A 134 5.23 9.93 9.88
C LEU A 134 5.89 8.69 10.47
N SER A 135 6.09 8.66 11.78
CA SER A 135 6.60 7.47 12.50
C SER A 135 6.01 7.44 13.90
N PRO A 136 5.65 6.25 14.45
CA PRO A 136 5.29 6.14 15.86
C PRO A 136 6.53 6.51 16.69
N ASP A 137 6.33 7.23 17.79
CA ASP A 137 7.38 7.46 18.78
C ASP A 137 7.85 6.15 19.44
#